data_AF-A0A9C9K2I6-F1
#
_entry.id   AF-A0A9C9K2I6-F1
#
_cell.length_a   1.000
_cell.length_b   1.000
_cell.length_c   1.000
_cell.angle_alpha   90.00
_cell.angle_beta   90.00
_cell.angle_gamma   90.00
#
_symmetry.space_group_name_H-M   'P 1'
#
loop_
_entity.id
_entity.type
_entity.pdbx_description
1 polymer ?
#
loop_
_entity_poly.entity_id
_entity_poly.type
_entity_poly.pdbx_seq_one_letter_code
_entity_poly.pdbx_strand_id
1 'polypeptide(L)'
;IKMSKSQKGVWSVTVPLKPGYYTYKFYIDGKWVPDPDVEAKVADGKGGWATPLAAYSKKSDYVPVRFSLHRPEADDVRVTGSWNDWDPEGIRMAKDESGLWSITIPLKPGTHYYKFYIDGKWVADPDEPEKAVSDGKGGYMTKFVLRPRKKRKGITVKTTAEEEHGFSGLLDYNRVDGLFLGLRMSDTRNVFPMPRFKLEGGYAYKRKRWLYSFEVEQPLLPPFKLSVGGSICDKTESYDRELISDFENLFVASFLKQDYMDYFDLRGVAGFVTLRPFKSHTLRLTYSEDEYRPLETRAHSALFFRKDRDFRPNPRNSIQICTDPLTGRQICPKIDIHALTLFYELDTRREPVETPTKGTWLRFSTEWSRTGWGSDYTYERYAADLRRYFMISPDQQISFRVKAGLLDISSHCPTCAISECCPESQYFFLKQFAVGGIGTLPGYGYKQFQGTHMVLANFEYVYSLGDQTGIVFFSDAGDAAGAVPRAQWDQDDIWDDMKIKVDAGVAF
;
A
#
# COMPACT_ATOMS: atom_id res chain seq x y z
N ILE A 1 -36.09 18.06 18.90
CA ILE A 1 -35.38 16.99 19.65
C ILE A 1 -34.64 17.67 20.79
N LYS A 2 -34.77 17.21 22.04
CA LYS A 2 -34.09 17.86 23.18
C LYS A 2 -32.62 17.44 23.20
N MET A 3 -31.72 18.41 23.41
CA MET A 3 -30.28 18.20 23.46
C MET A 3 -29.78 18.10 24.92
N SER A 4 -28.61 17.49 25.10
CA SER A 4 -27.92 17.40 26.40
C SER A 4 -26.72 18.33 26.44
N LYS A 5 -26.56 19.07 27.54
CA LYS A 5 -25.42 19.99 27.75
C LYS A 5 -24.31 19.28 28.51
N SER A 6 -23.09 19.32 27.98
CA SER A 6 -21.89 18.79 28.66
C SER A 6 -21.40 19.73 29.76
N GLN A 7 -20.51 19.23 30.63
CA GLN A 7 -19.85 20.04 31.66
C GLN A 7 -19.04 21.22 31.08
N LYS A 8 -18.57 21.10 29.83
CA LYS A 8 -17.87 22.18 29.10
C LYS A 8 -18.82 23.13 28.37
N GLY A 9 -20.12 23.00 28.56
CA GLY A 9 -21.14 23.89 27.99
C GLY A 9 -21.60 23.55 26.57
N VAL A 10 -21.08 22.50 25.95
CA VAL A 10 -21.46 22.07 24.59
C VAL A 10 -22.77 21.30 24.60
N TRP A 11 -23.74 21.70 23.78
CA TRP A 11 -25.01 20.99 23.58
C TRP A 11 -24.87 19.96 22.46
N SER A 12 -25.32 18.72 22.68
CA SER A 12 -25.26 17.66 21.66
C SER A 12 -26.45 16.71 21.72
N VAL A 13 -26.76 16.07 20.58
CA VAL A 13 -27.71 14.96 20.47
C VAL A 13 -27.32 14.08 19.27
N THR A 14 -27.48 12.77 19.39
CA THR A 14 -27.27 11.83 18.29
C THR A 14 -28.62 11.47 17.66
N VAL A 15 -28.75 11.69 16.35
CA VAL A 15 -29.97 11.38 15.59
C VAL A 15 -29.63 10.37 14.49
N PRO A 16 -30.18 9.15 14.52
CA PRO A 16 -29.97 8.19 13.43
C PRO A 16 -30.76 8.62 12.20
N LEU A 17 -30.06 8.90 11.09
CA LEU A 17 -30.66 9.28 9.82
C LEU A 17 -30.50 8.16 8.78
N LYS A 18 -31.52 7.97 7.95
CA LYS A 18 -31.37 7.19 6.71
C LYS A 18 -30.54 8.02 5.72
N PRO A 19 -29.91 7.39 4.70
CA PRO A 19 -29.27 8.15 3.64
C PRO A 19 -30.28 9.03 2.90
N GLY A 20 -29.93 10.29 2.67
CA GLY A 20 -30.82 11.26 2.07
C GLY A 20 -30.38 12.70 2.31
N TYR A 21 -31.15 13.63 1.75
CA TYR A 21 -30.99 15.06 1.98
C TYR A 21 -31.98 15.52 3.05
N TYR A 22 -31.47 16.22 4.04
CA TYR A 22 -32.22 16.72 5.18
C TYR A 22 -31.97 18.21 5.36
N THR A 23 -32.86 18.86 6.10
CA THR A 23 -32.65 20.23 6.57
C THR A 23 -32.89 20.27 8.07
N TYR A 24 -32.13 21.08 8.79
CA TYR A 24 -32.29 21.24 10.23
C TYR A 24 -32.12 22.68 10.68
N LYS A 25 -32.62 22.95 11.89
CA LYS A 25 -32.46 24.19 12.63
C LYS A 25 -32.34 23.86 14.11
N PHE A 26 -31.64 24.70 14.84
CA PHE A 26 -31.69 24.71 16.29
C PHE A 26 -32.86 25.54 16.78
N TYR A 27 -33.46 25.12 17.90
CA TYR A 27 -34.45 25.90 18.63
C TYR A 27 -33.81 26.36 19.93
N ILE A 28 -33.34 27.61 19.95
CA ILE A 28 -32.55 28.20 21.03
C ILE A 28 -33.37 29.33 21.64
N ASP A 29 -33.71 29.21 22.92
CA ASP A 29 -34.38 30.25 23.71
C ASP A 29 -35.60 30.88 23.01
N GLY A 30 -36.46 30.02 22.43
CA GLY A 30 -37.69 30.43 21.76
C GLY A 30 -37.56 30.75 20.26
N LYS A 31 -36.34 30.72 19.70
CA LYS A 31 -36.06 31.11 18.32
C LYS A 31 -35.50 29.95 17.49
N TRP A 32 -35.96 29.85 16.25
CA TRP A 32 -35.40 28.94 15.26
C TRP A 32 -34.18 29.58 14.59
N VAL A 33 -33.02 28.94 14.71
CA VAL A 33 -31.74 29.44 14.19
C VAL A 33 -31.10 28.34 13.32
N PRO A 34 -30.68 28.62 12.08
CA PRO A 34 -29.84 27.68 11.34
C PRO A 34 -28.51 27.47 12.09
N ASP A 35 -27.82 26.38 11.77
CA ASP A 35 -26.48 26.15 12.28
C ASP A 35 -25.54 27.31 11.90
N PRO A 36 -24.99 28.05 12.89
CA PRO A 36 -24.12 29.18 12.61
C PRO A 36 -22.76 28.77 12.04
N ASP A 37 -22.34 27.52 12.24
CA ASP A 37 -21.04 26.99 11.79
C ASP A 37 -21.13 26.43 10.35
N VAL A 38 -22.33 26.41 9.75
CA VAL A 38 -22.55 25.96 8.38
C VAL A 38 -23.04 27.13 7.55
N GLU A 39 -22.20 27.55 6.60
CA GLU A 39 -22.49 28.69 5.73
C GLU A 39 -23.63 28.43 4.74
N ALA A 40 -23.73 27.19 4.23
CA ALA A 40 -24.77 26.80 3.29
C ALA A 40 -26.17 26.88 3.91
N LYS A 41 -27.15 27.39 3.16
CA LYS A 41 -28.52 27.65 3.63
C LYS A 41 -29.55 27.23 2.60
N VAL A 42 -30.71 26.82 3.08
CA VAL A 42 -31.88 26.50 2.24
C VAL A 42 -33.11 27.16 2.81
N ALA A 43 -33.99 27.69 1.95
CA ALA A 43 -35.21 28.34 2.41
C ALA A 43 -36.11 27.34 3.13
N ASP A 44 -36.78 27.78 4.20
CA ASP A 44 -37.68 26.95 5.01
C ASP A 44 -39.15 27.03 4.59
N GLY A 45 -39.45 27.79 3.52
CA GLY A 45 -40.81 28.06 3.03
C GLY A 45 -41.64 29.01 3.91
N LYS A 46 -41.06 29.61 4.96
CA LYS A 46 -41.71 30.53 5.90
C LYS A 46 -40.98 31.86 6.02
N GLY A 47 -40.13 32.19 5.04
CA GLY A 47 -39.31 33.40 5.03
C GLY A 47 -38.04 33.31 5.89
N GLY A 48 -37.64 32.11 6.33
CA GLY A 48 -36.41 31.87 7.08
C GLY A 48 -35.47 30.86 6.42
N TRP A 49 -34.30 30.65 7.04
CA TRP A 49 -33.25 29.76 6.55
C TRP A 49 -33.07 28.53 7.43
N ALA A 50 -32.87 27.37 6.81
CA ALA A 50 -32.45 26.12 7.43
C ALA A 50 -31.05 25.73 6.97
N THR A 51 -30.40 24.86 7.73
CA THR A 51 -29.10 24.28 7.37
C THR A 51 -29.31 22.97 6.60
N PRO A 52 -28.71 22.82 5.41
CA PRO A 52 -28.78 21.58 4.66
C PRO A 52 -27.84 20.51 5.27
N LEU A 53 -28.28 19.26 5.26
CA LEU A 53 -27.52 18.11 5.77
C LEU A 53 -27.63 16.93 4.81
N ALA A 54 -26.51 16.55 4.21
CA ALA A 54 -26.41 15.35 3.39
C ALA A 54 -26.02 14.14 4.27
N ALA A 55 -26.94 13.21 4.48
CA ALA A 55 -26.65 11.95 5.14
C ALA A 55 -26.33 10.86 4.10
N TYR A 56 -25.19 10.20 4.25
CA TYR A 56 -24.72 9.18 3.30
C TYR A 56 -24.37 7.87 4.00
N SER A 57 -24.48 6.76 3.27
CA SER A 57 -24.03 5.44 3.70
C SER A 57 -23.37 4.72 2.52
N LYS A 58 -22.25 4.03 2.77
CA LYS A 58 -21.56 3.21 1.75
C LYS A 58 -22.45 2.09 1.16
N LYS A 59 -23.54 1.72 1.84
CA LYS A 59 -24.52 0.71 1.40
C LYS A 59 -25.73 1.30 0.66
N SER A 60 -25.81 2.62 0.56
CA SER A 60 -26.91 3.35 -0.10
C SER A 60 -26.74 3.38 -1.61
N ASP A 61 -27.85 3.47 -2.34
CA ASP A 61 -27.84 3.78 -3.77
C ASP A 61 -27.62 5.28 -4.05
N TYR A 62 -27.65 6.13 -3.02
CA TYR A 62 -27.33 7.56 -3.16
C TYR A 62 -25.82 7.77 -3.36
N VAL A 63 -25.46 8.58 -4.35
CA VAL A 63 -24.09 9.03 -4.63
C VAL A 63 -23.96 10.49 -4.22
N PRO A 64 -22.95 10.85 -3.39
CA PRO A 64 -22.68 12.26 -3.09
C PRO A 64 -22.14 12.95 -4.33
N VAL A 65 -22.84 13.98 -4.82
CA VAL A 65 -22.43 14.80 -5.95
C VAL A 65 -22.08 16.19 -5.44
N ARG A 66 -20.84 16.62 -5.69
CA ARG A 66 -20.38 17.96 -5.36
C ARG A 66 -20.67 18.89 -6.52
N PHE A 67 -21.41 19.94 -6.26
CA PHE A 67 -21.56 21.09 -7.15
C PHE A 67 -20.60 22.17 -6.69
N SER A 68 -19.85 22.75 -7.63
CA SER A 68 -18.90 23.81 -7.33
C SER A 68 -18.81 24.81 -8.47
N LEU A 69 -18.56 26.07 -8.13
CA LEU A 69 -18.44 27.16 -9.09
C LEU A 69 -17.46 28.21 -8.55
N HIS A 70 -16.45 28.58 -9.32
CA HIS A 70 -15.49 29.62 -8.90
C HIS A 70 -15.98 31.00 -9.32
N ARG A 71 -16.47 31.81 -8.38
CA ARG A 71 -16.99 33.18 -8.59
C ARG A 71 -16.66 34.04 -7.35
N PRO A 72 -15.41 34.51 -7.21
CA PRO A 72 -14.98 35.31 -6.06
C PRO A 72 -15.74 36.64 -5.92
N GLU A 73 -16.26 37.17 -7.01
CA GLU A 73 -17.02 38.43 -7.07
C GLU A 73 -18.51 38.28 -6.71
N ALA A 74 -19.04 37.05 -6.68
CA ALA A 74 -20.45 36.83 -6.38
C ALA A 74 -20.74 36.93 -4.87
N ASP A 75 -21.96 37.33 -4.52
CA ASP A 75 -22.44 37.48 -3.14
C ASP A 75 -23.48 36.41 -2.75
N ASP A 76 -24.26 35.95 -3.73
CA ASP A 76 -25.29 34.93 -3.56
C ASP A 76 -25.24 33.92 -4.72
N VAL A 77 -24.71 32.73 -4.44
CA VAL A 77 -24.73 31.59 -5.36
C VAL A 77 -25.61 30.49 -4.79
N ARG A 78 -26.63 30.12 -5.56
CA ARG A 78 -27.54 29.02 -5.23
C ARG A 78 -27.54 27.99 -6.34
N VAL A 79 -27.73 26.73 -5.97
CA VAL A 79 -27.95 25.65 -6.93
C VAL A 79 -29.38 25.16 -6.83
N THR A 80 -30.01 24.94 -7.98
CA THR A 80 -31.31 24.27 -8.09
C THR A 80 -31.23 23.20 -9.17
N GLY A 81 -32.07 22.19 -9.10
CA GLY A 81 -32.12 21.17 -10.12
C GLY A 81 -33.31 20.23 -10.00
N SER A 82 -33.22 19.15 -10.77
CA SER A 82 -34.24 18.10 -10.84
C SER A 82 -34.55 17.41 -9.50
N TRP A 83 -33.68 17.52 -8.49
CA TRP A 83 -33.81 16.82 -7.20
C TRP A 83 -34.55 17.62 -6.13
N ASN A 84 -34.71 18.93 -6.32
CA ASN A 84 -35.48 19.81 -5.44
C ASN A 84 -36.64 20.46 -6.20
N ASP A 85 -37.16 19.77 -7.23
CA ASP A 85 -38.29 20.20 -8.04
C ASP A 85 -38.15 21.62 -8.61
N TRP A 86 -36.92 22.03 -8.94
CA TRP A 86 -36.59 23.38 -9.42
C TRP A 86 -37.06 24.51 -8.50
N ASP A 87 -37.01 24.30 -7.18
CA ASP A 87 -37.30 25.34 -6.19
C ASP A 87 -36.54 26.64 -6.54
N PRO A 88 -37.26 27.75 -6.79
CA PRO A 88 -36.65 29.02 -7.19
C PRO A 88 -35.77 29.63 -6.10
N GLU A 89 -36.02 29.30 -4.83
CA GLU A 89 -35.15 29.76 -3.73
C GLU A 89 -33.82 28.99 -3.69
N GLY A 90 -33.80 27.76 -4.20
CA GLY A 90 -32.60 26.93 -4.33
C GLY A 90 -31.86 26.64 -3.02
N ILE A 91 -30.68 26.05 -3.15
CA ILE A 91 -29.76 25.80 -2.03
C ILE A 91 -28.60 26.79 -2.16
N ARG A 92 -28.50 27.74 -1.22
CA ARG A 92 -27.37 28.67 -1.13
C ARG A 92 -26.11 27.92 -0.75
N MET A 93 -25.08 28.05 -1.58
CA MET A 93 -23.80 27.35 -1.48
C MET A 93 -22.89 28.04 -0.46
N ALA A 94 -21.86 27.33 0.01
CA ALA A 94 -20.83 27.90 0.90
C ALA A 94 -19.66 28.41 0.06
N LYS A 95 -19.07 29.57 0.41
CA LYS A 95 -17.96 30.20 -0.30
C LYS A 95 -16.70 30.09 0.55
N ASP A 96 -15.64 29.49 0.00
CA ASP A 96 -14.36 29.47 0.68
C ASP A 96 -13.53 30.75 0.44
N GLU A 97 -12.40 30.86 1.14
CA GLU A 97 -11.48 32.01 1.05
C GLU A 97 -10.92 32.23 -0.37
N SER A 98 -10.92 31.20 -1.22
CA SER A 98 -10.49 31.32 -2.62
C SER A 98 -11.59 31.87 -3.53
N GLY A 99 -12.83 31.98 -3.06
CA GLY A 99 -13.99 32.35 -3.86
C GLY A 99 -14.64 31.17 -4.59
N LEU A 100 -14.32 29.93 -4.19
CA LEU A 100 -15.00 28.74 -4.70
C LEU A 100 -16.28 28.49 -3.90
N TRP A 101 -17.41 28.54 -4.61
CA TRP A 101 -18.71 28.14 -4.07
C TRP A 101 -18.85 26.63 -4.17
N SER A 102 -19.30 25.94 -3.11
CA SER A 102 -19.61 24.51 -3.22
C SER A 102 -20.71 24.01 -2.29
N ILE A 103 -21.36 22.91 -2.70
CA ILE A 103 -22.30 22.13 -1.90
C ILE A 103 -22.28 20.67 -2.35
N THR A 104 -22.53 19.73 -1.43
CA THR A 104 -22.63 18.29 -1.76
C THR A 104 -24.06 17.81 -1.56
N ILE A 105 -24.64 17.22 -2.59
CA ILE A 105 -26.03 16.74 -2.60
C ILE A 105 -26.04 15.23 -2.88
N PRO A 106 -26.70 14.41 -2.04
CA PRO A 106 -26.83 12.98 -2.30
C PRO A 106 -27.91 12.76 -3.36
N LEU A 107 -27.54 12.21 -4.51
CA LEU A 107 -28.43 11.95 -5.64
C LEU A 107 -28.49 10.47 -5.98
N LYS A 108 -29.64 9.99 -6.46
CA LYS A 108 -29.75 8.63 -7.00
C LYS A 108 -29.18 8.57 -8.42
N PRO A 109 -28.68 7.43 -8.89
CA PRO A 109 -28.31 7.25 -10.29
C PRO A 109 -29.47 7.61 -11.22
N GLY A 110 -29.16 8.32 -12.30
CA GLY A 110 -30.15 8.86 -13.22
C GLY A 110 -29.61 10.04 -14.02
N THR A 111 -30.46 10.54 -14.93
CA THR A 111 -30.19 11.82 -15.60
C THR A 111 -30.69 12.94 -14.71
N HIS A 112 -29.82 13.90 -14.44
CA HIS A 112 -30.11 15.08 -13.64
C HIS A 112 -29.84 16.35 -14.42
N TYR A 113 -30.56 17.38 -14.01
CA TYR A 113 -30.46 18.73 -14.57
C TYR A 113 -30.30 19.73 -13.44
N TYR A 114 -29.52 20.78 -13.67
CA TYR A 114 -29.33 21.85 -12.71
C TYR A 114 -29.04 23.20 -13.35
N LYS A 115 -29.17 24.25 -12.54
CA LYS A 115 -28.76 25.63 -12.83
C LYS A 115 -28.20 26.27 -11.58
N PHE A 116 -27.34 27.26 -11.78
CA PHE A 116 -26.96 28.20 -10.75
C PHE A 116 -27.84 29.44 -10.81
N TYR A 117 -28.11 30.01 -9.65
CA TYR A 117 -28.62 31.36 -9.49
C TYR A 117 -27.49 32.19 -8.88
N ILE A 118 -26.99 33.17 -9.63
CA ILE A 118 -25.84 34.00 -9.27
C ILE A 118 -26.32 35.45 -9.26
N ASP A 119 -26.36 36.07 -8.08
CA ASP A 119 -26.68 37.49 -7.88
C ASP A 119 -27.89 38.00 -8.69
N GLY A 120 -29.00 37.24 -8.65
CA GLY A 120 -30.23 37.63 -9.36
C GLY A 120 -30.46 36.95 -10.71
N LYS A 121 -29.48 36.18 -11.23
CA LYS A 121 -29.53 35.64 -12.59
C LYS A 121 -29.41 34.13 -12.63
N TRP A 122 -30.25 33.50 -13.44
CA TRP A 122 -30.17 32.08 -13.75
C TRP A 122 -29.10 31.81 -14.81
N VAL A 123 -28.16 30.94 -14.48
CA VAL A 123 -26.99 30.63 -15.31
C VAL A 123 -26.83 29.10 -15.36
N ALA A 124 -26.76 28.54 -16.58
CA ALA A 124 -26.29 27.17 -16.75
C ALA A 124 -24.80 27.12 -16.35
N ASP A 125 -24.32 25.98 -15.89
CA ASP A 125 -22.93 25.83 -15.45
C ASP A 125 -21.93 26.36 -16.50
N PRO A 126 -21.25 27.48 -16.23
CA PRO A 126 -20.31 28.09 -17.16
C PRO A 126 -19.06 27.24 -17.38
N ASP A 127 -18.72 26.37 -16.42
CA ASP A 127 -17.52 25.55 -16.44
C ASP A 127 -17.77 24.23 -17.22
N GLU A 128 -19.03 23.97 -17.62
CA GLU A 128 -19.48 22.78 -18.34
C GLU A 128 -20.38 23.13 -19.56
N PRO A 129 -19.93 24.01 -20.48
CA PRO A 129 -20.77 24.58 -21.54
C PRO A 129 -21.30 23.55 -22.54
N GLU A 130 -20.58 22.44 -22.75
CA GLU A 130 -20.98 21.35 -23.66
C GLU A 130 -22.16 20.52 -23.13
N LYS A 131 -22.47 20.65 -21.84
CA LYS A 131 -23.60 19.99 -21.18
C LYS A 131 -24.86 20.85 -21.12
N ALA A 132 -24.82 22.05 -21.72
CA ALA A 132 -25.95 22.96 -21.77
C ALA A 132 -27.07 22.40 -22.67
N VAL A 133 -28.28 22.35 -22.15
CA VAL A 133 -29.50 21.92 -22.84
C VAL A 133 -30.56 23.00 -22.67
N SER A 134 -31.35 23.26 -23.71
CA SER A 134 -32.43 24.25 -23.64
C SER A 134 -33.39 23.92 -22.49
N ASP A 135 -33.81 24.95 -21.75
CA ASP A 135 -34.80 24.83 -20.69
C ASP A 135 -36.26 24.95 -21.16
N GLY A 136 -36.48 25.13 -22.47
CA GLY A 136 -37.81 25.33 -23.06
C GLY A 136 -38.44 26.71 -22.80
N LYS A 137 -37.73 27.63 -22.13
CA LYS A 137 -38.16 29.00 -21.80
C LYS A 137 -37.20 30.07 -22.32
N GLY A 138 -36.35 29.71 -23.29
CA GLY A 138 -35.36 30.61 -23.89
C GLY A 138 -34.01 30.68 -23.14
N GLY A 139 -33.81 29.85 -22.11
CA GLY A 139 -32.54 29.71 -21.40
C GLY A 139 -31.95 28.29 -21.52
N TYR A 140 -30.89 28.04 -20.76
CA TYR A 140 -30.19 26.75 -20.73
C TYR A 140 -30.09 26.21 -19.29
N MET A 141 -30.07 24.88 -19.17
CA MET A 141 -29.76 24.12 -17.96
C MET A 141 -28.59 23.17 -18.24
N THR A 142 -27.86 22.76 -17.21
CA THR A 142 -26.77 21.78 -17.35
C THR A 142 -27.28 20.38 -17.08
N LYS A 143 -27.05 19.46 -18.02
CA LYS A 143 -27.44 18.05 -17.92
C LYS A 143 -26.24 17.19 -17.53
N PHE A 144 -26.40 16.30 -16.57
CA PHE A 144 -25.41 15.25 -16.29
C PHE A 144 -26.08 13.90 -16.03
N VAL A 145 -25.33 12.82 -16.27
CA VAL A 145 -25.80 11.45 -16.05
C VAL A 145 -25.01 10.83 -14.91
N LEU A 146 -25.68 10.61 -13.78
CA LEU A 146 -25.12 9.91 -12.64
C LEU A 146 -25.29 8.40 -12.85
N ARG A 147 -24.19 7.70 -13.12
CA ARG A 147 -24.23 6.26 -13.36
C ARG A 147 -24.38 5.49 -12.03
N PRO A 148 -25.06 4.32 -12.03
CA PRO A 148 -25.10 3.46 -10.86
C PRO A 148 -23.69 3.08 -10.44
N ARG A 149 -23.43 3.10 -9.13
CA ARG A 149 -22.22 2.50 -8.58
C ARG A 149 -22.32 0.99 -8.83
N LYS A 150 -21.67 0.47 -9.87
CA LYS A 150 -21.63 -0.98 -10.15
C LYS A 150 -21.21 -1.69 -8.86
N LYS A 151 -22.10 -2.49 -8.27
CA LYS A 151 -21.72 -3.42 -7.21
C LYS A 151 -20.66 -4.32 -7.84
N ARG A 152 -19.41 -4.23 -7.38
CA ARG A 152 -18.35 -5.19 -7.74
C ARG A 152 -18.86 -6.58 -7.34
N LYS A 153 -19.53 -7.27 -8.26
CA LYS A 153 -19.73 -8.72 -8.25
C LYS A 153 -18.53 -9.35 -8.97
N GLY A 154 -17.33 -8.94 -8.58
CA GLY A 154 -16.18 -9.81 -8.69
C GLY A 154 -16.09 -10.58 -7.39
N ILE A 155 -15.63 -11.83 -7.43
CA ILE A 155 -14.85 -12.33 -6.30
C ILE A 155 -13.67 -11.35 -6.23
N THR A 156 -13.83 -10.31 -5.42
CA THR A 156 -12.69 -9.51 -5.02
C THR A 156 -12.00 -10.45 -4.07
N VAL A 157 -11.03 -11.23 -4.58
CA VAL A 157 -9.91 -11.60 -3.75
C VAL A 157 -9.33 -10.25 -3.39
N LYS A 158 -9.77 -9.70 -2.26
CA LYS A 158 -9.03 -8.63 -1.63
C LYS A 158 -7.73 -9.32 -1.27
N THR A 159 -6.75 -9.21 -2.16
CA THR A 159 -5.34 -9.27 -1.76
C THR A 159 -5.29 -8.40 -0.52
N THR A 160 -4.77 -8.97 0.56
CA THR A 160 -4.69 -8.38 1.89
C THR A 160 -4.06 -6.99 1.84
N ALA A 161 -4.82 -5.98 1.42
CA ALA A 161 -4.59 -4.61 1.80
C ALA A 161 -4.63 -4.66 3.32
N GLU A 162 -3.51 -4.38 3.97
CA GLU A 162 -3.42 -4.32 5.42
C GLU A 162 -4.51 -3.36 5.90
N GLU A 163 -5.65 -3.88 6.33
CA GLU A 163 -6.70 -3.04 6.88
C GLU A 163 -6.08 -2.32 8.09
N GLU A 164 -6.21 -0.99 8.13
CA GLU A 164 -5.62 -0.17 9.21
C GLU A 164 -6.01 -0.66 10.60
N HIS A 165 -7.11 -1.39 10.70
CA HIS A 165 -7.47 -2.18 11.86
C HIS A 165 -8.24 -3.40 11.36
N GLY A 166 -7.95 -4.58 11.89
CA GLY A 166 -8.61 -5.78 11.40
C GLY A 166 -8.24 -7.04 12.17
N PHE A 167 -9.14 -8.01 12.09
CA PHE A 167 -8.93 -9.40 12.47
C PHE A 167 -9.18 -10.26 11.23
N SER A 168 -8.23 -11.12 10.88
CA SER A 168 -8.35 -11.99 9.70
C SER A 168 -7.74 -13.36 9.97
N GLY A 169 -8.32 -14.39 9.34
CA GLY A 169 -7.70 -15.70 9.29
C GLY A 169 -6.55 -15.71 8.28
N LEU A 170 -5.47 -16.40 8.62
CA LEU A 170 -4.34 -16.64 7.75
C LEU A 170 -4.36 -18.09 7.27
N LEU A 171 -4.30 -18.24 5.96
CA LEU A 171 -4.11 -19.51 5.28
C LEU A 171 -2.93 -19.33 4.34
N ASP A 172 -1.86 -20.08 4.58
CA ASP A 172 -0.69 -20.08 3.73
C ASP A 172 -0.24 -21.53 3.45
N TYR A 173 0.56 -21.69 2.41
CA TYR A 173 1.14 -22.95 2.02
C TYR A 173 2.48 -22.73 1.33
N ASN A 174 3.53 -23.31 1.88
CA ASN A 174 4.87 -23.30 1.30
C ASN A 174 5.59 -24.64 1.51
N ARG A 175 6.74 -24.84 0.85
CA ARG A 175 7.43 -26.14 0.86
C ARG A 175 8.10 -26.52 2.18
N VAL A 176 8.27 -25.59 3.12
CA VAL A 176 8.92 -25.86 4.43
C VAL A 176 7.91 -26.03 5.55
N ASP A 177 6.88 -25.19 5.60
CA ASP A 177 5.80 -25.22 6.59
C ASP A 177 4.70 -26.20 6.20
N GLY A 178 4.54 -26.50 4.91
CA GLY A 178 3.34 -27.11 4.37
C GLY A 178 2.15 -26.19 4.55
N LEU A 179 1.00 -26.73 4.92
CA LEU A 179 -0.16 -25.93 5.30
C LEU A 179 0.15 -25.13 6.58
N PHE A 180 -0.15 -23.84 6.55
CA PHE A 180 -0.11 -22.95 7.70
C PHE A 180 -1.51 -22.38 7.94
N LEU A 181 -1.99 -22.51 9.18
CA LEU A 181 -3.27 -21.95 9.62
C LEU A 181 -3.02 -21.03 10.81
N GLY A 182 -3.44 -19.78 10.69
CA GLY A 182 -3.20 -18.78 11.71
C GLY A 182 -4.25 -17.67 11.76
N LEU A 183 -3.96 -16.67 12.58
CA LEU A 183 -4.75 -15.46 12.76
C LEU A 183 -3.83 -14.25 12.69
N ARG A 184 -4.34 -13.16 12.12
CA ARG A 184 -3.71 -11.84 12.12
C ARG A 184 -4.63 -10.83 12.75
N MET A 185 -4.07 -10.00 13.61
CA MET A 185 -4.71 -8.87 14.26
C MET A 185 -3.81 -7.64 14.09
N SER A 186 -4.39 -6.52 13.69
CA SER A 186 -3.64 -5.27 13.62
C SER A 186 -4.52 -4.08 13.98
N ASP A 187 -3.90 -3.05 14.55
CA ASP A 187 -4.41 -1.68 14.60
C ASP A 187 -3.22 -0.75 14.33
N THR A 188 -3.13 -0.22 13.11
CA THR A 188 -2.07 0.67 12.63
C THR A 188 -2.55 2.11 12.49
N ARG A 189 -3.77 2.42 12.93
CA ARG A 189 -4.36 3.76 12.85
C ARG A 189 -3.51 4.78 13.61
N ASN A 190 -3.32 5.95 13.00
CA ASN A 190 -2.53 7.04 13.58
C ASN A 190 -3.37 7.93 14.51
N VAL A 191 -3.85 7.38 15.63
CA VAL A 191 -4.68 8.08 16.62
C VAL A 191 -3.90 8.25 17.91
N PHE A 192 -3.45 9.46 18.24
CA PHE A 192 -2.76 9.71 19.51
C PHE A 192 -3.74 9.64 20.71
N PRO A 193 -3.36 9.06 21.87
CA PRO A 193 -2.11 8.36 22.19
C PRO A 193 -2.17 6.84 21.99
N MET A 194 -3.13 6.33 21.20
CA MET A 194 -3.36 4.89 21.09
C MET A 194 -2.12 4.19 20.50
N PRO A 195 -1.68 3.07 21.11
CA PRO A 195 -0.60 2.26 20.56
C PRO A 195 -1.08 1.63 19.25
N ARG A 196 -0.14 1.51 18.32
CA ARG A 196 -0.29 0.72 17.12
C ARG A 196 0.29 -0.65 17.35
N PHE A 197 -0.32 -1.70 16.80
CA PHE A 197 0.21 -3.04 16.93
C PHE A 197 -0.11 -3.90 15.71
N LYS A 198 0.74 -4.91 15.50
CA LYS A 198 0.55 -6.02 14.58
C LYS A 198 0.84 -7.32 15.33
N LEU A 199 -0.08 -8.26 15.30
CA LEU A 199 0.02 -9.58 15.88
C LEU A 199 -0.35 -10.60 14.83
N GLU A 200 0.49 -11.61 14.67
CA GLU A 200 0.26 -12.73 13.77
C GLU A 200 0.72 -14.00 14.47
N GLY A 201 -0.05 -15.09 14.32
CA GLY A 201 0.35 -16.38 14.87
C GLY A 201 -0.46 -17.54 14.29
N GLY A 202 0.16 -18.70 14.18
CA GLY A 202 -0.45 -19.88 13.59
C GLY A 202 0.41 -21.13 13.71
N TYR A 203 -0.10 -22.24 13.16
CA TYR A 203 0.54 -23.54 13.23
C TYR A 203 1.04 -24.00 11.85
N ALA A 204 2.34 -24.32 11.77
CA ALA A 204 2.99 -24.86 10.58
C ALA A 204 3.01 -26.40 10.62
N TYR A 205 2.18 -27.05 9.79
CA TYR A 205 1.88 -28.47 9.92
C TYR A 205 3.06 -29.41 9.61
N LYS A 206 3.90 -29.09 8.63
CA LYS A 206 5.09 -29.90 8.30
C LYS A 206 6.26 -29.66 9.25
N ARG A 207 6.31 -28.50 9.88
CA ARG A 207 7.28 -28.20 10.94
C ARG A 207 6.82 -28.63 12.33
N LYS A 208 5.52 -28.91 12.51
CA LYS A 208 4.88 -29.33 13.76
C LYS A 208 5.10 -28.34 14.91
N ARG A 209 5.06 -27.03 14.63
CA ARG A 209 5.27 -25.99 15.64
C ARG A 209 4.40 -24.76 15.39
N TRP A 210 4.21 -24.00 16.45
CA TRP A 210 3.62 -22.67 16.39
C TRP A 210 4.66 -21.65 15.93
N LEU A 211 4.20 -20.69 15.13
CA LEU A 211 4.95 -19.53 14.67
C LEU A 211 4.17 -18.27 15.02
N TYR A 212 4.87 -17.19 15.32
CA TYR A 212 4.25 -15.93 15.71
C TYR A 212 5.15 -14.72 15.44
N SER A 213 4.52 -13.55 15.37
CA SER A 213 5.18 -12.25 15.42
C SER A 213 4.29 -11.22 16.10
N PHE A 214 4.90 -10.37 16.91
CA PHE A 214 4.23 -9.26 17.57
C PHE A 214 5.07 -7.99 17.44
N GLU A 215 4.47 -6.91 16.98
CA GLU A 215 5.05 -5.56 16.92
C GLU A 215 4.10 -4.59 17.63
N VAL A 216 4.65 -3.70 18.45
CA VAL A 216 3.91 -2.61 19.09
C VAL A 216 4.67 -1.30 18.92
N GLU A 217 3.94 -0.22 18.63
CA GLU A 217 4.49 1.12 18.40
C GLU A 217 3.65 2.16 19.16
N GLN A 218 4.27 2.83 20.12
CA GLN A 218 3.67 3.88 20.94
C GLN A 218 4.01 5.28 20.38
N PRO A 219 3.00 6.07 19.95
CA PRO A 219 3.18 7.49 19.67
C PRO A 219 3.58 8.27 20.93
N LEU A 220 4.60 9.15 20.84
CA LEU A 220 5.13 9.90 22.00
C LEU A 220 4.74 11.38 22.04
N LEU A 221 4.74 12.09 20.90
CA LEU A 221 4.56 13.56 20.86
C LEU A 221 3.46 14.00 19.86
N PRO A 222 2.47 14.82 20.29
CA PRO A 222 1.58 15.55 19.38
C PRO A 222 2.29 16.76 18.72
N PRO A 223 1.93 17.18 17.49
CA PRO A 223 1.16 16.46 16.48
C PRO A 223 2.10 15.68 15.53
N PHE A 224 2.07 14.35 15.65
CA PHE A 224 2.56 13.32 14.70
C PHE A 224 3.97 13.50 14.15
N LYS A 225 4.99 13.30 14.98
CA LYS A 225 6.33 13.08 14.43
C LYS A 225 6.99 11.85 15.00
N LEU A 226 7.03 11.67 16.32
CA LEU A 226 7.88 10.65 16.93
C LEU A 226 7.08 9.53 17.62
N SER A 227 7.51 8.30 17.39
CA SER A 227 7.04 7.10 18.08
C SER A 227 8.21 6.15 18.37
N VAL A 228 8.01 5.31 19.37
CA VAL A 228 8.94 4.24 19.75
C VAL A 228 8.20 2.92 19.78
N GLY A 229 8.87 1.84 19.47
CA GLY A 229 8.26 0.53 19.45
C GLY A 229 9.27 -0.60 19.56
N GLY A 230 8.73 -1.81 19.58
CA GLY A 230 9.53 -3.01 19.57
C GLY A 230 8.76 -4.18 18.98
N SER A 231 9.49 -5.20 18.59
CA SER A 231 8.94 -6.43 18.03
C SER A 231 9.66 -7.67 18.53
N ILE A 232 8.93 -8.77 18.57
CA ILE A 232 9.46 -10.12 18.81
C ILE A 232 8.85 -11.07 17.77
N CYS A 233 9.63 -12.01 17.28
CA CYS A 233 9.14 -13.01 16.36
C CYS A 233 9.83 -14.37 16.51
N ASP A 234 9.09 -15.41 16.12
CA ASP A 234 9.55 -16.76 15.88
C ASP A 234 8.74 -17.29 14.68
N LYS A 235 9.24 -17.07 13.47
CA LYS A 235 8.46 -17.22 12.23
C LYS A 235 9.29 -17.76 11.06
N THR A 236 8.59 -18.18 10.00
CA THR A 236 9.22 -18.48 8.71
C THR A 236 9.43 -17.18 7.93
N GLU A 237 10.68 -16.84 7.63
CA GLU A 237 11.08 -15.64 6.92
C GLU A 237 11.63 -15.96 5.52
N SER A 238 11.50 -15.00 4.61
CA SER A 238 12.08 -15.06 3.28
C SER A 238 12.42 -13.65 2.79
N TYR A 239 13.65 -13.49 2.31
CA TYR A 239 14.15 -12.25 1.69
C TYR A 239 13.57 -12.03 0.29
N ASP A 240 12.90 -13.04 -0.25
CA ASP A 240 12.37 -13.04 -1.62
C ASP A 240 11.03 -12.34 -1.75
N ARG A 241 10.45 -11.89 -0.62
CA ARG A 241 9.24 -11.05 -0.63
C ARG A 241 9.44 -9.72 -1.33
N GLU A 242 10.70 -9.29 -1.51
CA GLU A 242 11.03 -8.14 -2.36
C GLU A 242 10.93 -8.45 -3.87
N LEU A 243 10.95 -9.73 -4.25
CA LEU A 243 10.97 -10.21 -5.64
C LEU A 243 9.61 -10.75 -6.08
N ILE A 244 8.94 -11.53 -5.24
CA ILE A 244 7.63 -12.15 -5.51
C ILE A 244 6.74 -12.00 -4.28
N SER A 245 5.45 -11.71 -4.48
CA SER A 245 4.52 -11.58 -3.35
C SER A 245 4.17 -12.94 -2.73
N ASP A 246 3.79 -12.93 -1.44
CA ASP A 246 3.34 -14.14 -0.73
C ASP A 246 2.16 -14.82 -1.46
N PHE A 247 1.21 -14.02 -1.97
CA PHE A 247 0.05 -14.55 -2.67
C PHE A 247 0.41 -15.21 -4.02
N GLU A 248 1.26 -14.58 -4.82
CA GLU A 248 1.71 -15.15 -6.09
C GLU A 248 2.48 -16.45 -5.85
N ASN A 249 3.40 -16.44 -4.88
CA ASN A 249 4.17 -17.63 -4.53
C ASN A 249 3.27 -18.74 -3.98
N LEU A 250 2.31 -18.43 -3.11
CA LEU A 250 1.29 -19.36 -2.64
C LEU A 250 0.52 -20.00 -3.80
N PHE A 251 0.08 -19.18 -4.76
CA PHE A 251 -0.67 -19.67 -5.92
C PHE A 251 0.18 -20.63 -6.75
N VAL A 252 1.40 -20.23 -7.15
CA VAL A 252 2.24 -21.11 -7.97
C VAL A 252 2.71 -22.35 -7.21
N ALA A 253 2.93 -22.25 -5.89
CA ALA A 253 3.30 -23.40 -5.06
C ALA A 253 2.14 -24.39 -4.92
N SER A 254 0.92 -23.88 -4.72
CA SER A 254 -0.29 -24.69 -4.52
C SER A 254 -0.79 -25.38 -5.79
N PHE A 255 -0.68 -24.70 -6.95
CA PHE A 255 -1.27 -25.15 -8.21
C PHE A 255 -0.25 -25.67 -9.22
N LEU A 256 0.93 -25.04 -9.32
CA LEU A 256 1.93 -25.36 -10.35
C LEU A 256 3.12 -26.15 -9.81
N LYS A 257 3.22 -26.31 -8.48
CA LYS A 257 4.36 -26.90 -7.79
C LYS A 257 5.66 -26.16 -8.06
N GLN A 258 5.57 -24.83 -8.11
CA GLN A 258 6.72 -23.94 -8.22
C GLN A 258 6.73 -23.06 -6.99
N ASP A 259 7.78 -23.17 -6.18
CA ASP A 259 7.96 -22.38 -4.99
C ASP A 259 9.30 -21.66 -5.10
N TYR A 260 9.23 -20.35 -5.27
CA TYR A 260 10.35 -19.51 -5.66
C TYR A 260 11.13 -18.98 -4.45
N MET A 261 10.46 -18.76 -3.31
CA MET A 261 11.06 -18.15 -2.12
C MET A 261 12.04 -19.08 -1.41
N ASP A 262 13.21 -18.61 -0.98
CA ASP A 262 14.09 -19.31 -0.04
C ASP A 262 13.67 -18.98 1.41
N TYR A 263 13.45 -20.03 2.22
CA TYR A 263 12.88 -19.90 3.56
C TYR A 263 13.88 -20.14 4.68
N PHE A 264 13.72 -19.37 5.75
CA PHE A 264 14.53 -19.42 6.96
C PHE A 264 13.65 -19.42 8.19
N ASP A 265 14.10 -20.09 9.25
CA ASP A 265 13.59 -19.85 10.60
C ASP A 265 14.19 -18.54 11.09
N LEU A 266 13.36 -17.59 11.49
CA LEU A 266 13.78 -16.34 12.08
C LEU A 266 13.25 -16.27 13.50
N ARG A 267 14.19 -16.13 14.46
CA ARG A 267 13.91 -15.73 15.83
C ARG A 267 14.59 -14.41 16.09
N GLY A 268 13.82 -13.40 16.44
CA GLY A 268 14.36 -12.07 16.56
C GLY A 268 13.63 -11.18 17.53
N VAL A 269 14.38 -10.23 18.07
CA VAL A 269 13.87 -9.10 18.84
C VAL A 269 14.38 -7.81 18.22
N ALA A 270 13.54 -6.77 18.20
CA ALA A 270 13.95 -5.48 17.69
C ALA A 270 13.35 -4.32 18.48
N GLY A 271 14.10 -3.23 18.58
CA GLY A 271 13.64 -1.94 19.09
C GLY A 271 13.74 -0.90 17.98
N PHE A 272 12.77 0.01 17.89
CA PHE A 272 12.77 1.02 16.84
C PHE A 272 12.19 2.36 17.25
N VAL A 273 12.65 3.39 16.55
CA VAL A 273 12.15 4.77 16.63
C VAL A 273 11.66 5.15 15.25
N THR A 274 10.45 5.72 15.16
CA THR A 274 9.89 6.16 13.88
C THR A 274 9.55 7.65 13.92
N LEU A 275 10.04 8.37 12.91
CA LEU A 275 9.76 9.76 12.63
C LEU A 275 8.85 9.87 11.39
N ARG A 276 7.69 10.54 11.50
CA ARG A 276 6.75 10.81 10.40
C ARG A 276 6.52 12.31 10.22
N PRO A 277 7.48 13.05 9.64
CA PRO A 277 7.41 14.51 9.60
C PRO A 277 6.21 15.04 8.79
N PHE A 278 5.75 14.26 7.80
CA PHE A 278 4.57 14.53 6.98
C PHE A 278 3.80 13.23 6.73
N LYS A 279 2.55 13.31 6.27
CA LYS A 279 1.72 12.11 5.97
C LYS A 279 2.35 11.16 4.95
N SER A 280 3.14 11.68 4.02
CA SER A 280 3.78 10.91 2.96
C SER A 280 5.18 10.42 3.32
N HIS A 281 5.74 10.79 4.48
CA HIS A 281 7.12 10.46 4.84
C HIS A 281 7.17 9.60 6.11
N THR A 282 7.90 8.50 6.05
CA THR A 282 8.24 7.66 7.20
C THR A 282 9.74 7.44 7.25
N LEU A 283 10.36 7.75 8.39
CA LEU A 283 11.75 7.44 8.67
C LEU A 283 11.78 6.54 9.92
N ARG A 284 12.33 5.34 9.82
CA ARG A 284 12.40 4.38 10.94
C ARG A 284 13.85 3.97 11.14
N LEU A 285 14.35 4.10 12.37
CA LEU A 285 15.63 3.56 12.79
C LEU A 285 15.35 2.35 13.69
N THR A 286 15.87 1.18 13.32
CA THR A 286 15.63 -0.09 13.99
C THR A 286 16.97 -0.72 14.36
N TYR A 287 17.09 -1.22 15.59
CA TYR A 287 18.13 -2.16 15.98
C TYR A 287 17.50 -3.53 16.20
N SER A 288 18.02 -4.57 15.57
CA SER A 288 17.54 -5.95 15.69
C SER A 288 18.66 -6.93 16.06
N GLU A 289 18.26 -7.99 16.77
CA GLU A 289 19.07 -9.16 17.08
C GLU A 289 18.32 -10.38 16.55
N ASP A 290 18.81 -10.95 15.46
CA ASP A 290 18.09 -11.94 14.66
C ASP A 290 18.94 -13.21 14.49
N GLU A 291 18.40 -14.35 14.92
CA GLU A 291 18.95 -15.68 14.63
C GLU A 291 18.23 -16.26 13.41
N TYR A 292 18.98 -16.50 12.34
CA TYR A 292 18.51 -17.14 11.10
C TYR A 292 18.96 -18.60 11.04
N ARG A 293 18.06 -19.49 10.62
CA ARG A 293 18.41 -20.88 10.29
C ARG A 293 17.81 -21.28 8.95
N PRO A 294 18.61 -21.71 7.96
CA PRO A 294 18.09 -22.28 6.73
C PRO A 294 17.14 -23.45 7.02
N LEU A 295 15.98 -23.48 6.36
CA LEU A 295 15.03 -24.57 6.51
C LEU A 295 15.18 -25.59 5.39
N GLU A 296 15.00 -26.87 5.66
CA GLU A 296 14.96 -27.89 4.60
C GLU A 296 13.54 -28.04 4.04
N THR A 297 13.44 -28.48 2.78
CA THR A 297 12.16 -28.83 2.16
C THR A 297 11.52 -30.01 2.91
N ARG A 298 10.28 -29.84 3.39
CA ARG A 298 9.53 -30.87 4.16
C ARG A 298 8.20 -31.26 3.51
N ALA A 299 7.63 -30.40 2.68
CA ALA A 299 6.47 -30.74 1.88
C ALA A 299 6.95 -31.18 0.48
N HIS A 300 6.59 -32.40 0.09
CA HIS A 300 6.98 -32.99 -1.19
C HIS A 300 5.87 -32.88 -2.26
N SER A 301 4.64 -32.55 -1.85
CA SER A 301 3.48 -32.50 -2.74
C SER A 301 2.76 -31.17 -2.60
N ALA A 302 2.49 -30.50 -3.72
CA ALA A 302 1.66 -29.30 -3.77
C ALA A 302 0.23 -29.57 -3.28
N LEU A 303 -0.48 -28.50 -2.90
CA LEU A 303 -1.76 -28.60 -2.19
C LEU A 303 -2.88 -29.20 -3.05
N PHE A 304 -3.03 -28.78 -4.31
CA PHE A 304 -4.15 -29.18 -5.16
C PHE A 304 -3.77 -30.11 -6.32
N PHE A 305 -2.62 -29.90 -6.98
CA PHE A 305 -2.23 -30.61 -8.21
C PHE A 305 -0.78 -31.12 -8.16
N ARG A 306 -0.36 -31.91 -9.16
CA ARG A 306 1.04 -32.37 -9.36
C ARG A 306 1.67 -33.03 -8.12
N LYS A 307 0.99 -34.00 -7.51
CA LYS A 307 1.49 -34.67 -6.28
C LYS A 307 2.69 -35.61 -6.51
N ASP A 308 3.06 -35.84 -7.76
CA ASP A 308 4.00 -36.85 -8.29
C ASP A 308 5.46 -36.39 -8.45
N ARG A 309 5.75 -35.09 -8.41
CA ARG A 309 7.14 -34.55 -8.47
C ARG A 309 7.68 -34.19 -7.08
N ASP A 310 8.89 -33.67 -6.95
CA ASP A 310 9.35 -33.02 -5.71
C ASP A 310 9.47 -31.51 -5.90
N PHE A 311 9.32 -30.74 -4.81
CA PHE A 311 9.74 -29.34 -4.83
C PHE A 311 11.27 -29.25 -4.86
N ARG A 312 11.80 -28.11 -5.32
CA ARG A 312 13.24 -27.84 -5.25
C ARG A 312 13.74 -27.87 -3.79
N PRO A 313 15.04 -28.13 -3.58
CA PRO A 313 15.67 -27.95 -2.27
C PRO A 313 15.50 -26.51 -1.73
N ASN A 314 15.50 -26.38 -0.40
CA ASN A 314 15.51 -25.11 0.32
C ASN A 314 16.73 -25.03 1.23
N PRO A 315 17.45 -23.89 1.23
CA PRO A 315 17.50 -22.88 0.16
C PRO A 315 17.95 -23.49 -1.18
N ARG A 316 17.92 -22.73 -2.28
CA ARG A 316 18.30 -23.29 -3.60
C ARG A 316 19.70 -23.92 -3.62
N ASN A 317 20.65 -23.35 -2.87
CA ASN A 317 22.03 -23.85 -2.74
C ASN A 317 22.20 -24.72 -1.48
N SER A 318 21.17 -25.43 -1.03
CA SER A 318 21.15 -26.14 0.26
C SER A 318 22.33 -27.11 0.45
N ILE A 319 22.84 -27.73 -0.62
CA ILE A 319 23.99 -28.63 -0.54
C ILE A 319 25.25 -27.87 -0.13
N GLN A 320 25.46 -26.67 -0.67
CA GLN A 320 26.60 -25.83 -0.28
C GLN A 320 26.40 -25.23 1.12
N ILE A 321 25.18 -24.83 1.45
CA ILE A 321 24.86 -24.08 2.68
C ILE A 321 24.79 -25.00 3.91
N CYS A 322 24.26 -26.21 3.75
CA CYS A 322 23.92 -27.11 4.83
C CYS A 322 24.84 -28.35 4.88
N THR A 323 26.09 -28.24 4.42
CA THR A 323 27.06 -29.33 4.52
C THR A 323 28.28 -28.83 5.28
N ASP A 324 28.64 -29.55 6.35
CA ASP A 324 29.89 -29.32 7.07
C ASP A 324 31.06 -29.55 6.10
N PRO A 325 31.89 -28.53 5.83
CA PRO A 325 32.98 -28.64 4.86
C PRO A 325 34.09 -29.62 5.30
N LEU A 326 34.22 -29.89 6.60
CA LEU A 326 35.24 -30.79 7.14
C LEU A 326 34.76 -32.23 7.21
N THR A 327 33.49 -32.45 7.57
CA THR A 327 32.95 -33.81 7.79
C THR A 327 32.05 -34.31 6.67
N GLY A 328 31.64 -33.43 5.73
CA GLY A 328 30.66 -33.74 4.69
C GLY A 328 29.26 -34.02 5.25
N ARG A 329 29.04 -33.81 6.56
CA ARG A 329 27.77 -34.07 7.22
C ARG A 329 26.78 -32.96 6.91
N GLN A 330 25.53 -33.31 6.58
CA GLN A 330 24.49 -32.31 6.39
C GLN A 330 24.11 -31.66 7.72
N ILE A 331 24.50 -30.40 7.91
CA ILE A 331 24.16 -29.54 9.04
C ILE A 331 23.90 -28.14 8.48
N CYS A 332 22.70 -27.60 8.65
CA CYS A 332 22.44 -26.18 8.38
C CYS A 332 22.87 -25.34 9.60
N PRO A 333 23.98 -24.57 9.52
CA PRO A 333 24.38 -23.72 10.64
C PRO A 333 23.38 -22.60 10.87
N LYS A 334 23.28 -22.16 12.12
CA LYS A 334 22.58 -20.92 12.45
C LYS A 334 23.47 -19.72 12.13
N ILE A 335 22.85 -18.58 11.86
CA ILE A 335 23.51 -17.31 11.55
C ILE A 335 22.90 -16.25 12.45
N ASP A 336 23.71 -15.65 13.32
CA ASP A 336 23.31 -14.56 14.21
C ASP A 336 23.65 -13.22 13.53
N ILE A 337 22.64 -12.35 13.35
CA ILE A 337 22.80 -11.02 12.74
C ILE A 337 22.28 -9.96 13.70
N HIS A 338 23.19 -9.10 14.14
CA HIS A 338 22.85 -7.91 14.92
C HIS A 338 23.02 -6.69 14.01
N ALA A 339 21.93 -5.96 13.76
CA ALA A 339 21.91 -4.95 12.71
C ALA A 339 21.22 -3.65 13.14
N LEU A 340 21.79 -2.53 12.70
CA LEU A 340 21.17 -1.22 12.72
C LEU A 340 20.63 -0.92 11.32
N THR A 341 19.33 -0.69 11.20
CA THR A 341 18.65 -0.41 9.92
C THR A 341 18.03 0.98 9.95
N LEU A 342 18.38 1.82 8.99
CA LEU A 342 17.66 3.06 8.69
C LEU A 342 16.79 2.85 7.46
N PHE A 343 15.50 3.04 7.62
CA PHE A 343 14.48 2.91 6.60
C PHE A 343 13.82 4.27 6.36
N TYR A 344 13.77 4.70 5.11
CA TYR A 344 13.05 5.89 4.68
C TYR A 344 12.05 5.53 3.57
N GLU A 345 10.81 5.97 3.73
CA GLU A 345 9.75 5.81 2.75
C GLU A 345 9.08 7.14 2.46
N LEU A 346 8.91 7.42 1.17
CA LEU A 346 8.07 8.48 0.63
C LEU A 346 6.95 7.82 -0.16
N ASP A 347 5.70 7.99 0.26
CA ASP A 347 4.53 7.55 -0.50
C ASP A 347 3.57 8.72 -0.77
N THR A 348 3.46 9.07 -2.05
CA THR A 348 2.54 10.10 -2.57
C THR A 348 1.51 9.52 -3.52
N ARG A 349 1.45 8.19 -3.64
CA ARG A 349 0.44 7.51 -4.44
C ARG A 349 -0.95 7.79 -3.86
N ARG A 350 -1.92 7.98 -4.73
CA ARG A 350 -3.33 8.15 -4.34
C ARG A 350 -4.04 6.80 -4.40
N GLU A 351 -4.93 6.56 -3.45
CA GLU A 351 -5.78 5.38 -3.39
C GLU A 351 -6.55 5.14 -4.71
N PRO A 352 -6.70 3.87 -5.17
CA PRO A 352 -6.21 2.64 -4.53
C PRO A 352 -4.69 2.44 -4.69
N VAL A 353 -4.00 2.09 -3.60
CA VAL A 353 -2.54 1.86 -3.59
C VAL A 353 -2.15 0.63 -4.42
N GLU A 354 -3.07 -0.33 -4.61
CA GLU A 354 -2.84 -1.57 -5.36
C GLU A 354 -2.80 -1.33 -6.88
N THR A 355 -3.51 -0.31 -7.37
CA THR A 355 -3.50 0.08 -8.79
C THR A 355 -3.31 1.60 -8.89
N PRO A 356 -2.11 2.10 -8.54
CA PRO A 356 -1.86 3.53 -8.47
C PRO A 356 -1.76 4.10 -9.89
N THR A 357 -2.51 5.17 -10.15
CA THR A 357 -2.52 5.85 -11.45
C THR A 357 -1.60 7.07 -11.49
N LYS A 358 -1.35 7.68 -10.32
CA LYS A 358 -0.47 8.85 -10.16
C LYS A 358 0.29 8.79 -8.85
N GLY A 359 1.50 9.36 -8.86
CA GLY A 359 2.31 9.61 -7.66
C GLY A 359 3.66 8.92 -7.69
N THR A 360 4.45 9.17 -6.66
CA THR A 360 5.74 8.51 -6.39
C THR A 360 5.63 7.63 -5.16
N TRP A 361 6.25 6.46 -5.24
CA TRP A 361 6.66 5.70 -4.08
C TRP A 361 8.17 5.50 -4.13
N LEU A 362 8.86 5.89 -3.06
CA LEU A 362 10.31 5.72 -2.93
C LEU A 362 10.57 5.05 -1.59
N ARG A 363 11.36 3.99 -1.63
CA ARG A 363 11.89 3.31 -0.46
C ARG A 363 13.41 3.35 -0.52
N PHE A 364 14.04 3.77 0.57
CA PHE A 364 15.47 3.69 0.79
C PHE A 364 15.72 2.96 2.10
N SER A 365 16.63 2.00 2.10
CA SER A 365 17.03 1.28 3.30
C SER A 365 18.54 1.11 3.32
N THR A 366 19.13 1.36 4.49
CA THR A 366 20.53 1.05 4.76
C THR A 366 20.61 0.21 6.03
N GLU A 367 21.42 -0.83 6.00
CA GLU A 367 21.57 -1.81 7.07
C GLU A 367 23.06 -1.99 7.35
N TRP A 368 23.45 -1.78 8.61
CA TRP A 368 24.81 -1.95 9.07
C TRP A 368 24.86 -3.08 10.08
N SER A 369 25.83 -3.97 9.92
CA SER A 369 26.12 -5.02 10.90
C SER A 369 27.62 -5.06 11.19
N ARG A 370 27.96 -5.41 12.43
CA ARG A 370 29.33 -5.48 12.93
C ARG A 370 29.49 -6.71 13.81
N THR A 371 30.62 -7.41 13.67
CA THR A 371 30.98 -8.52 14.57
C THR A 371 31.14 -8.08 16.01
N GLY A 372 31.60 -6.85 16.24
CA GLY A 372 31.67 -6.22 17.56
C GLY A 372 30.31 -6.03 18.26
N TRP A 373 29.19 -6.20 17.56
CA TRP A 373 27.84 -6.16 18.16
C TRP A 373 27.29 -7.54 18.51
N GLY A 374 28.03 -8.63 18.23
CA GLY A 374 27.56 -10.01 18.37
C GLY A 374 27.04 -10.65 17.08
N SER A 375 27.19 -9.97 15.93
CA SER A 375 26.86 -10.52 14.62
C SER A 375 27.94 -11.49 14.12
N ASP A 376 27.56 -12.53 13.38
CA ASP A 376 28.51 -13.41 12.70
C ASP A 376 29.20 -12.71 11.53
N TYR A 377 28.54 -11.73 10.91
CA TYR A 377 29.02 -11.05 9.71
C TYR A 377 29.10 -9.52 9.90
N THR A 378 30.15 -8.92 9.34
CA THR A 378 30.25 -7.47 9.19
C THR A 378 29.93 -7.09 7.74
N TYR A 379 28.89 -6.29 7.54
CA TYR A 379 28.49 -5.82 6.22
C TYR A 379 27.74 -4.48 6.29
N GLU A 380 27.63 -3.87 5.12
CA GLU A 380 26.80 -2.69 4.87
C GLU A 380 25.95 -2.96 3.63
N ARG A 381 24.63 -2.81 3.76
CA ARG A 381 23.70 -3.00 2.64
C ARG A 381 22.91 -1.73 2.40
N TYR A 382 22.94 -1.24 1.18
CA TYR A 382 22.20 -0.08 0.70
C TYR A 382 21.22 -0.52 -0.38
N ALA A 383 19.96 -0.15 -0.28
CA ALA A 383 18.95 -0.44 -1.28
C ALA A 383 18.00 0.74 -1.49
N ALA A 384 17.67 1.02 -2.75
CA ALA A 384 16.68 2.01 -3.15
C ALA A 384 15.70 1.40 -4.15
N ASP A 385 14.40 1.65 -3.98
CA ASP A 385 13.32 1.27 -4.92
C ASP A 385 12.44 2.50 -5.16
N LEU A 386 12.50 3.05 -6.36
CA LEU A 386 11.71 4.18 -6.82
C LEU A 386 10.68 3.69 -7.82
N ARG A 387 9.41 4.02 -7.58
CA ARG A 387 8.29 3.81 -8.51
C ARG A 387 7.57 5.11 -8.75
N ARG A 388 7.24 5.37 -10.00
CA ARG A 388 6.52 6.58 -10.41
C ARG A 388 5.45 6.24 -11.43
N TYR A 389 4.29 6.85 -11.25
CA TYR A 389 3.11 6.64 -12.07
C TYR A 389 2.62 7.97 -12.65
N PHE A 390 2.35 7.98 -13.96
CA PHE A 390 1.81 9.12 -14.69
C PHE A 390 0.60 8.69 -15.51
N MET A 391 -0.47 9.48 -15.43
CA MET A 391 -1.55 9.41 -16.42
C MET A 391 -1.25 10.40 -17.53
N ILE A 392 -1.19 9.91 -18.77
CA ILE A 392 -1.10 10.74 -19.97
C ILE A 392 -2.49 11.20 -20.38
N SER A 393 -3.46 10.29 -20.34
CA SER A 393 -4.87 10.52 -20.65
C SER A 393 -5.75 9.65 -19.74
N PRO A 394 -7.08 9.79 -19.75
CA PRO A 394 -7.97 8.92 -18.96
C PRO A 394 -7.78 7.42 -19.20
N ASP A 395 -7.32 7.03 -20.39
CA ASP A 395 -7.15 5.63 -20.79
C ASP A 395 -5.68 5.22 -20.98
N GLN A 396 -4.72 6.11 -20.68
CA GLN A 396 -3.30 5.85 -20.91
C GLN A 396 -2.45 6.19 -19.70
N GLN A 397 -1.65 5.23 -19.27
CA GLN A 397 -0.76 5.33 -18.12
C GLN A 397 0.65 4.90 -18.49
N ILE A 398 1.64 5.59 -17.92
CA ILE A 398 3.03 5.13 -17.87
C ILE A 398 3.43 4.92 -16.42
N SER A 399 4.10 3.81 -16.14
CA SER A 399 4.85 3.57 -14.91
C SER A 399 6.32 3.37 -15.21
N PHE A 400 7.18 3.84 -14.31
CA PHE A 400 8.55 3.37 -14.24
C PHE A 400 8.90 2.91 -12.83
N ARG A 401 9.78 1.92 -12.75
CA ARG A 401 10.42 1.47 -11.52
C ARG A 401 11.92 1.45 -11.74
N VAL A 402 12.67 1.92 -10.74
CA VAL A 402 14.13 1.79 -10.68
C VAL A 402 14.49 1.26 -9.32
N LYS A 403 15.18 0.12 -9.26
CA LYS A 403 15.74 -0.47 -8.05
C LYS A 403 17.26 -0.55 -8.19
N ALA A 404 17.98 -0.14 -7.16
CA ALA A 404 19.43 -0.25 -7.09
C ALA A 404 19.84 -0.74 -5.72
N GLY A 405 20.94 -1.48 -5.66
CA GLY A 405 21.43 -2.07 -4.42
C GLY A 405 22.94 -2.24 -4.43
N LEU A 406 23.56 -2.02 -3.28
CA LEU A 406 24.98 -2.22 -3.02
C LEU A 406 25.15 -2.93 -1.68
N LEU A 407 25.98 -3.96 -1.65
CA LEU A 407 26.30 -4.77 -0.48
C LEU A 407 27.81 -4.83 -0.38
N ASP A 408 28.36 -4.21 0.65
CA ASP A 408 29.77 -4.35 1.02
C ASP A 408 29.89 -5.34 2.17
N ILE A 409 30.67 -6.40 1.97
CA ILE A 409 30.90 -7.44 2.97
C ILE A 409 32.36 -7.34 3.37
N SER A 410 32.62 -6.83 4.57
CA SER A 410 33.96 -6.74 5.14
C SER A 410 34.13 -7.82 6.22
N SER A 411 34.21 -9.09 5.82
CA SER A 411 34.45 -10.18 6.78
C SER A 411 35.92 -10.20 7.21
N HIS A 412 36.21 -9.70 8.41
CA HIS A 412 37.39 -10.13 9.18
C HIS A 412 36.98 -11.34 10.03
N CYS A 413 37.36 -12.54 9.60
CA CYS A 413 37.26 -13.74 10.44
C CYS A 413 38.29 -13.62 11.58
N PRO A 414 37.90 -13.55 12.87
CA PRO A 414 38.86 -13.30 13.94
C PRO A 414 39.75 -14.50 14.31
N THR A 415 39.49 -15.70 13.76
CA THR A 415 40.07 -16.95 14.30
C THR A 415 40.87 -17.81 13.33
N CYS A 416 41.11 -17.42 12.08
CA CYS A 416 41.76 -18.34 11.12
C CYS A 416 42.86 -17.67 10.29
N ALA A 417 44.07 -18.22 10.41
CA ALA A 417 45.20 -17.93 9.53
C ALA A 417 45.08 -18.77 8.24
N ILE A 418 45.26 -18.10 7.10
CA ILE A 418 45.63 -18.65 5.78
C ILE A 418 44.53 -19.42 5.03
N SER A 419 43.90 -18.72 4.07
CA SER A 419 43.45 -19.15 2.72
C SER A 419 42.81 -20.53 2.43
N GLU A 420 42.51 -21.37 3.41
CA GLU A 420 41.90 -22.69 3.20
C GLU A 420 40.58 -22.90 3.95
N CYS A 421 40.19 -21.98 4.86
CA CYS A 421 39.02 -22.17 5.74
C CYS A 421 38.01 -21.02 5.79
N CYS A 422 38.11 -19.99 4.95
CA CYS A 422 37.04 -18.99 4.82
C CYS A 422 36.31 -19.10 3.46
N PRO A 423 35.42 -20.08 3.28
CA PRO A 423 34.35 -20.00 2.28
C PRO A 423 33.24 -19.01 2.70
N GLU A 424 33.52 -18.08 3.62
CA GLU A 424 32.56 -17.18 4.31
C GLU A 424 31.78 -16.25 3.38
N SER A 425 32.28 -16.05 2.17
CA SER A 425 31.60 -15.36 1.09
C SER A 425 30.47 -16.15 0.43
N GLN A 426 30.55 -17.48 0.47
CA GLN A 426 29.61 -18.42 -0.14
C GLN A 426 28.38 -18.64 0.76
N TYR A 427 28.45 -18.25 2.04
CA TYR A 427 27.39 -18.44 3.04
C TYR A 427 26.54 -17.18 3.30
N PHE A 428 26.99 -16.00 2.86
CA PHE A 428 26.21 -14.77 3.01
C PHE A 428 25.26 -14.48 1.83
N PHE A 429 24.68 -15.54 1.25
CA PHE A 429 23.68 -15.43 0.18
C PHE A 429 22.37 -14.75 0.65
N LEU A 430 22.14 -14.71 1.97
CA LEU A 430 20.91 -14.17 2.57
C LEU A 430 20.65 -12.71 2.19
N LYS A 431 21.69 -11.89 2.15
CA LYS A 431 21.59 -10.44 1.89
C LYS A 431 22.00 -10.03 0.48
N GLN A 432 22.46 -10.99 -0.33
CA GLN A 432 22.81 -10.74 -1.72
C GLN A 432 21.59 -10.28 -2.52
N PHE A 433 21.88 -9.54 -3.56
CA PHE A 433 20.89 -9.05 -4.47
C PHE A 433 20.70 -10.03 -5.62
N ALA A 434 19.48 -10.09 -6.17
CA ALA A 434 19.16 -10.99 -7.25
C ALA A 434 18.21 -10.34 -8.28
N VAL A 435 18.44 -10.67 -9.55
CA VAL A 435 17.63 -10.28 -10.70
C VAL A 435 17.34 -11.52 -11.55
N GLY A 436 16.14 -11.60 -12.12
CA GLY A 436 15.72 -12.69 -13.00
C GLY A 436 14.43 -13.35 -12.54
N GLY A 437 13.53 -13.60 -13.48
CA GLY A 437 12.23 -14.23 -13.26
C GLY A 437 11.11 -13.25 -12.94
N ILE A 438 10.01 -13.79 -12.43
CA ILE A 438 8.79 -13.02 -12.13
C ILE A 438 9.06 -11.91 -11.10
N GLY A 439 8.45 -10.74 -11.30
CA GLY A 439 8.61 -9.56 -10.44
C GLY A 439 9.94 -8.80 -10.55
N THR A 440 10.86 -9.28 -11.40
CA THR A 440 12.13 -8.59 -11.73
C THR A 440 12.35 -8.50 -13.24
N LEU A 441 12.98 -9.51 -13.84
CA LEU A 441 13.37 -9.56 -15.25
C LEU A 441 12.75 -10.82 -15.88
N PRO A 442 11.53 -10.73 -16.44
CA PRO A 442 10.85 -11.84 -17.10
C PRO A 442 11.69 -12.42 -18.25
N GLY A 443 11.46 -13.68 -18.62
CA GLY A 443 12.22 -14.37 -19.68
C GLY A 443 13.55 -14.99 -19.24
N TYR A 444 14.06 -14.59 -18.07
CA TYR A 444 15.21 -15.22 -17.42
C TYR A 444 14.78 -16.16 -16.29
N GLY A 445 15.68 -17.05 -15.88
CA GLY A 445 15.47 -17.92 -14.73
C GLY A 445 15.28 -17.11 -13.44
N TYR A 446 14.48 -17.63 -12.52
CA TYR A 446 14.28 -16.97 -11.22
C TYR A 446 15.61 -16.83 -10.47
N LYS A 447 15.99 -15.60 -10.05
CA LYS A 447 17.30 -15.26 -9.46
C LYS A 447 18.49 -15.79 -10.29
N GLN A 448 18.39 -15.71 -11.62
CA GLN A 448 19.49 -16.18 -12.49
C GLN A 448 20.76 -15.36 -12.28
N PHE A 449 20.64 -14.07 -12.00
CA PHE A 449 21.75 -13.16 -11.74
C PHE A 449 21.75 -12.80 -10.25
N GLN A 450 22.88 -12.96 -9.58
CA GLN A 450 23.03 -12.71 -8.15
C GLN A 450 24.38 -12.08 -7.86
N GLY A 451 24.43 -11.15 -6.90
CA GLY A 451 25.69 -10.53 -6.52
C GLY A 451 25.58 -9.47 -5.43
N THR A 452 26.68 -8.74 -5.24
CA THR A 452 26.81 -7.67 -4.25
C THR A 452 26.25 -6.34 -4.73
N HIS A 453 26.05 -6.16 -6.02
CA HIS A 453 25.41 -4.96 -6.56
C HIS A 453 24.32 -5.34 -7.56
N MET A 454 23.31 -4.48 -7.68
CA MET A 454 22.20 -4.69 -8.60
C MET A 454 21.69 -3.36 -9.15
N VAL A 455 21.17 -3.43 -10.37
CA VAL A 455 20.32 -2.39 -10.96
C VAL A 455 19.18 -3.09 -11.69
N LEU A 456 17.97 -2.57 -11.53
CA LEU A 456 16.77 -3.00 -12.23
C LEU A 456 15.96 -1.76 -12.62
N ALA A 457 15.56 -1.69 -13.87
CA ALA A 457 14.66 -0.70 -14.42
C ALA A 457 13.49 -1.40 -15.11
N ASN A 458 12.26 -1.03 -14.75
CA ASN A 458 11.05 -1.48 -15.41
C ASN A 458 10.33 -0.27 -15.97
N PHE A 459 9.86 -0.37 -17.21
CA PHE A 459 9.01 0.60 -17.87
C PHE A 459 7.75 -0.10 -18.33
N GLU A 460 6.60 0.48 -18.00
CA GLU A 460 5.29 -0.05 -18.39
C GLU A 460 4.44 1.06 -19.00
N TYR A 461 3.81 0.76 -20.13
CA TYR A 461 2.79 1.58 -20.76
C TYR A 461 1.49 0.79 -20.85
N VAL A 462 0.44 1.34 -20.26
CA VAL A 462 -0.88 0.70 -20.17
C VAL A 462 -1.88 1.51 -20.97
N TYR A 463 -2.60 0.83 -21.87
CA TYR A 463 -3.73 1.36 -22.63
C TYR A 463 -5.02 0.66 -22.22
N SER A 464 -5.95 1.37 -21.59
CA SER A 464 -7.23 0.85 -21.14
C SER A 464 -8.22 0.74 -22.30
N LEU A 465 -8.80 -0.44 -22.50
CA LEU A 465 -9.85 -0.72 -23.48
C LEU A 465 -11.26 -0.69 -22.87
N GLY A 466 -11.37 -0.35 -21.59
CA GLY A 466 -12.62 -0.26 -20.82
C GLY A 466 -12.36 -0.26 -19.31
N ASP A 467 -13.41 -0.54 -18.52
CA ASP A 467 -13.34 -0.47 -17.05
C ASP A 467 -12.44 -1.56 -16.41
N GLN A 468 -12.14 -2.66 -17.12
CA GLN A 468 -11.52 -3.89 -16.56
C GLN A 468 -10.56 -4.60 -17.53
N THR A 469 -10.10 -3.92 -18.57
CA THR A 469 -9.26 -4.59 -19.57
C THR A 469 -8.36 -3.56 -20.22
N GLY A 470 -7.08 -3.88 -20.34
CA GLY A 470 -6.11 -3.03 -20.99
C GLY A 470 -5.02 -3.84 -21.66
N ILE A 471 -4.31 -3.19 -22.57
CA ILE A 471 -3.08 -3.72 -23.15
C ILE A 471 -1.92 -3.10 -22.38
N VAL A 472 -0.96 -3.93 -21.98
CA VAL A 472 0.27 -3.50 -21.31
C VAL A 472 1.44 -3.78 -22.24
N PHE A 473 2.24 -2.76 -22.51
CA PHE A 473 3.55 -2.90 -23.11
C PHE A 473 4.58 -2.66 -22.02
N PHE A 474 5.58 -3.54 -21.93
CA PHE A 474 6.59 -3.40 -20.88
C PHE A 474 7.99 -3.69 -21.41
N SER A 475 8.96 -3.00 -20.81
CA SER A 475 10.37 -3.17 -21.06
C SER A 475 11.08 -3.24 -19.72
N ASP A 476 11.84 -4.31 -19.52
CA ASP A 476 12.57 -4.57 -18.30
C ASP A 476 14.05 -4.65 -18.63
N ALA A 477 14.88 -3.98 -17.84
CA ALA A 477 16.32 -4.02 -17.97
C ALA A 477 16.96 -4.17 -16.59
N GLY A 478 17.97 -5.02 -16.45
CA GLY A 478 18.69 -5.10 -15.18
C GLY A 478 19.71 -6.22 -15.13
N ASP A 479 20.52 -6.17 -14.09
CA ASP A 479 21.51 -7.19 -13.78
C ASP A 479 21.87 -7.17 -12.28
N ALA A 480 22.47 -8.26 -11.82
CA ALA A 480 23.08 -8.35 -10.50
C ALA A 480 24.39 -9.13 -10.59
N ALA A 481 25.48 -8.47 -10.17
CA ALA A 481 26.84 -8.97 -10.32
C ALA A 481 27.70 -8.64 -9.09
N GLY A 482 28.96 -9.07 -9.12
CA GLY A 482 29.94 -8.90 -8.03
C GLY A 482 30.15 -10.17 -7.22
N ALA A 483 31.36 -10.72 -7.30
CA ALA A 483 31.79 -11.88 -6.52
C ALA A 483 32.17 -11.51 -5.08
N VAL A 484 32.12 -12.50 -4.19
CA VAL A 484 32.65 -12.40 -2.82
C VAL A 484 33.69 -13.53 -2.67
N PRO A 485 34.97 -13.32 -2.29
CA PRO A 485 35.73 -12.08 -2.03
C PRO A 485 36.83 -11.80 -3.09
N ARG A 486 37.42 -10.59 -3.01
CA ARG A 486 38.54 -10.05 -3.81
C ARG A 486 39.54 -11.10 -4.35
N ALA A 487 39.33 -11.55 -5.58
CA ALA A 487 40.39 -11.51 -6.58
C ALA A 487 40.19 -10.24 -7.41
N GLN A 488 41.27 -9.75 -8.00
CA GLN A 488 41.40 -8.54 -8.84
C GLN A 488 40.11 -8.04 -9.49
N TRP A 489 39.95 -6.72 -9.50
CA TRP A 489 38.91 -6.00 -10.23
C TRP A 489 38.79 -6.55 -11.65
N ASP A 490 37.91 -7.53 -11.87
CA ASP A 490 37.40 -7.84 -13.19
C ASP A 490 36.37 -6.76 -13.47
N GLN A 491 36.67 -5.96 -14.48
CA GLN A 491 35.90 -4.81 -14.93
C GLN A 491 34.63 -5.25 -15.68
N ASP A 492 33.87 -6.18 -15.13
CA ASP A 492 32.51 -6.39 -15.64
C ASP A 492 31.63 -5.32 -14.97
N ASP A 493 31.67 -4.12 -15.56
CA ASP A 493 30.81 -3.01 -15.18
C ASP A 493 29.35 -3.43 -15.41
N ILE A 494 28.45 -3.18 -14.47
CA ILE A 494 27.02 -3.55 -14.59
C ILE A 494 26.38 -2.91 -15.84
N TRP A 495 26.99 -1.85 -16.37
CA TRP A 495 26.60 -1.19 -17.61
C TRP A 495 26.94 -2.00 -18.86
N ASP A 496 27.98 -2.85 -18.83
CA ASP A 496 28.48 -3.58 -20.00
C ASP A 496 27.68 -4.86 -20.28
N ASP A 497 27.01 -5.44 -19.27
CA ASP A 497 26.25 -6.69 -19.40
C ASP A 497 24.75 -6.57 -19.07
N MET A 498 24.19 -5.36 -19.20
CA MET A 498 22.78 -5.09 -18.89
C MET A 498 21.84 -5.93 -19.77
N LYS A 499 21.01 -6.76 -19.14
CA LYS A 499 20.03 -7.60 -19.82
C LYS A 499 18.76 -6.81 -20.07
N ILE A 500 18.26 -6.81 -21.31
CA ILE A 500 17.04 -6.08 -21.71
C ILE A 500 16.02 -7.05 -22.29
N LYS A 501 14.76 -6.92 -21.86
CA LYS A 501 13.60 -7.59 -22.45
C LYS A 501 12.50 -6.59 -22.77
N VAL A 502 11.86 -6.77 -23.93
CA VAL A 502 10.67 -6.03 -24.35
C VAL A 502 9.56 -7.04 -24.65
N ASP A 503 8.34 -6.77 -24.19
CA ASP A 503 7.21 -7.68 -24.36
C ASP A 503 5.85 -6.93 -24.29
N ALA A 504 4.75 -7.63 -24.56
CA ALA A 504 3.39 -7.12 -24.44
C ALA A 504 2.44 -8.13 -23.80
N GLY A 505 1.43 -7.64 -23.07
CA GLY A 505 0.46 -8.45 -22.36
C GLY A 505 -0.92 -7.80 -22.28
N VAL A 506 -1.86 -8.53 -21.68
CA VAL A 506 -3.23 -8.04 -21.42
C VAL A 506 -3.39 -7.94 -19.90
N ALA A 507 -3.77 -6.75 -19.41
CA ALA A 507 -4.14 -6.52 -18.02
C ALA A 507 -5.66 -6.69 -17.85
N PHE A 508 -6.06 -7.34 -16.76
CA PHE A 508 -7.44 -7.62 -16.40
C PHE A 508 -7.79 -7.01 -15.03
#